data_AF-A0A1V5IAT0-F1
#
_entry.id   AF-A0A1V5IAT0-F1
#
_cell.length_a   1.000
_cell.length_b   1.000
_cell.length_c   1.000
_cell.angle_alpha   90.00
_cell.angle_beta   90.00
_cell.angle_gamma   90.00
#
_symmetry.space_group_name_H-M   'P 1'
#
loop_
_entity.id
_entity.type
_entity.pdbx_description
1 polymer ?
#
loop_
_entity_poly.entity_id
_entity_poly.type
_entity_poly.pdbx_seq_one_letter_code
_entity_poly.pdbx_strand_id
1 'polypeptide(L)'
;MDNYMSWMTPGGPGLVTHEEIEFILTEPCLSVASVAIKDSQWIDSWENLTEVGATQGDWFSITQDEITRIYMGKIPPRGKGNIRFTYQAGYAADSPEFREIQLIVLRIIRINLEEKLKFQQAGTVRNVGVRDYSEMYDINKQAHKDVYYIPEDICRELNKYRRLMLSQGV
;
A
#
# COMPACT_ATOMS: atom_id res chain seq x y z
N MET A 1 15.57 -16.95 -18.01
CA MET A 1 15.87 -15.56 -17.59
C MET A 1 14.68 -14.78 -18.07
N ASP A 2 13.68 -14.67 -17.20
CA ASP A 2 12.35 -14.21 -17.57
C ASP A 2 12.32 -12.71 -17.33
N ASN A 3 12.54 -11.93 -18.39
CA ASN A 3 12.48 -10.49 -18.36
C ASN A 3 11.01 -10.05 -18.38
N TYR A 4 10.56 -9.34 -17.36
CA TYR A 4 9.21 -8.78 -17.28
C TYR A 4 9.22 -7.29 -17.63
N MET A 5 8.28 -6.86 -18.47
CA MET A 5 8.10 -5.46 -18.88
C MET A 5 7.09 -4.78 -17.93
N SER A 6 7.48 -3.66 -17.31
CA SER A 6 6.54 -2.78 -16.60
C SER A 6 6.20 -1.59 -17.48
N TRP A 7 4.91 -1.41 -17.77
CA TRP A 7 4.40 -0.31 -18.58
C TRP A 7 4.05 0.96 -17.76
N MET A 8 4.35 0.95 -16.45
CA MET A 8 3.98 2.03 -15.53
C MET A 8 5.16 2.66 -14.77
N THR A 9 6.37 2.56 -15.30
CA THR A 9 7.48 3.43 -14.91
C THR A 9 7.25 4.86 -15.44
N PRO A 10 7.57 5.93 -14.67
CA PRO A 10 7.56 7.29 -15.19
C PRO A 10 8.55 7.37 -16.38
N GLY A 11 8.04 7.33 -17.62
CA GLY A 11 8.86 7.32 -18.84
C GLY A 11 8.54 6.25 -19.88
N GLY A 12 7.56 5.37 -19.67
CA GLY A 12 7.19 4.30 -20.63
C GLY A 12 7.72 2.92 -20.23
N PRO A 13 7.61 1.88 -21.08
CA PRO A 13 7.99 0.52 -20.74
C PRO A 13 9.49 0.40 -20.44
N GLY A 14 9.83 0.19 -19.18
CA GLY A 14 11.20 -0.06 -18.72
C GLY A 14 11.44 -1.54 -18.48
N LEU A 15 12.67 -1.99 -18.71
CA LEU A 15 13.16 -3.27 -18.21
C LEU A 15 13.18 -3.19 -16.68
N VAL A 16 12.37 -4.02 -16.03
CA VAL A 16 12.31 -4.11 -14.58
C VAL A 16 13.43 -5.04 -14.13
N THR A 17 14.29 -4.56 -13.26
CA THR A 17 15.34 -5.37 -12.64
C THR A 17 14.71 -6.39 -11.66
N HIS A 18 15.44 -7.45 -11.32
CA HIS A 18 14.92 -8.48 -10.41
C HIS A 18 14.52 -7.91 -9.04
N GLU A 19 15.29 -6.96 -8.54
CA GLU A 19 15.05 -6.26 -7.26
C GLU A 19 13.75 -5.44 -7.29
N GLU A 20 13.44 -4.78 -8.41
CA GLU A 20 12.20 -4.04 -8.60
C GLU A 20 10.97 -4.97 -8.72
N ILE A 21 11.14 -6.17 -9.28
CA ILE A 21 10.09 -7.21 -9.32
C ILE A 21 9.81 -7.75 -7.90
N GLU A 22 10.86 -8.02 -7.12
CA GLU A 22 10.71 -8.45 -5.74
C GLU A 22 9.97 -7.39 -4.93
N PHE A 23 10.37 -6.12 -5.00
CA PHE A 23 9.67 -5.02 -4.33
C PHE A 23 8.17 -4.93 -4.69
N ILE A 24 7.80 -5.21 -5.93
CA ILE A 24 6.41 -5.19 -6.41
C ILE A 24 5.59 -6.36 -5.86
N LEU A 25 6.21 -7.54 -5.75
CA LEU A 25 5.55 -8.78 -5.35
C LEU A 25 5.60 -9.05 -3.84
N THR A 26 6.43 -8.31 -3.11
CA THR A 26 6.57 -8.43 -1.65
C THR A 26 5.79 -7.35 -0.93
N GLU A 27 5.05 -7.75 0.10
CA GLU A 27 4.46 -6.81 1.06
C GLU A 27 5.28 -6.85 2.35
N PRO A 28 5.52 -5.70 3.01
CA PRO A 28 6.11 -5.70 4.34
C PRO A 28 5.19 -6.52 5.24
N CYS A 29 5.75 -7.59 5.81
CA CYS A 29 5.05 -8.55 6.65
C CYS A 29 5.55 -8.37 8.08
N LEU A 30 4.65 -8.09 9.01
CA LEU A 30 4.94 -7.95 10.43
C LEU A 30 5.00 -9.32 11.11
N SER A 31 4.08 -10.20 10.74
CA SER A 31 4.00 -11.54 11.30
C SER A 31 3.16 -12.46 10.43
N VAL A 32 3.51 -13.74 10.43
CA VAL A 32 2.68 -14.81 9.86
C VAL A 32 1.90 -15.42 11.01
N ALA A 33 0.57 -15.34 10.96
CA ALA A 33 -0.31 -15.82 12.03
C ALA A 33 -0.66 -17.30 11.89
N SER A 34 -0.90 -17.78 10.67
CA SER A 34 -1.16 -19.20 10.43
C SER A 34 -0.95 -19.58 8.97
N VAL A 35 -0.64 -20.86 8.77
CA VAL A 35 -0.58 -21.50 7.46
C VAL A 35 -1.56 -22.66 7.46
N ALA A 36 -2.36 -22.77 6.42
CA ALA A 36 -3.30 -23.87 6.28
C ALA A 36 -3.21 -24.48 4.89
N ILE A 37 -3.40 -25.80 4.79
CA ILE A 37 -3.47 -26.50 3.52
C ILE A 37 -4.88 -27.00 3.28
N LYS A 38 -5.25 -27.08 2.01
CA LYS A 38 -6.50 -27.68 1.59
C LYS A 38 -6.28 -29.18 1.39
N ASP A 39 -7.01 -30.00 2.15
CA ASP A 39 -6.85 -31.46 2.12
C ASP A 39 -7.43 -32.08 0.83
N SER A 40 -8.51 -31.50 0.29
CA SER A 40 -9.14 -31.93 -0.95
C SER A 40 -9.66 -30.76 -1.78
N GLN A 41 -9.60 -30.88 -3.10
CA GLN A 41 -10.20 -29.86 -3.99
C GLN A 41 -11.73 -29.84 -3.92
N TRP A 42 -12.34 -30.98 -3.57
CA TRP A 42 -13.78 -31.22 -3.62
C TRP A 42 -14.51 -30.84 -2.34
N ILE A 43 -13.78 -30.65 -1.24
CA ILE A 43 -14.31 -30.31 0.08
C ILE A 43 -13.62 -29.03 0.53
N ASP A 44 -14.39 -28.05 0.99
CA ASP A 44 -13.83 -26.82 1.56
C ASP A 44 -13.44 -27.03 3.02
N SER A 45 -12.42 -27.86 3.23
CA SER A 45 -11.83 -28.13 4.53
C SER A 45 -10.36 -27.71 4.53
N TRP A 46 -10.02 -26.83 5.46
CA TRP A 46 -8.67 -26.31 5.64
C TRP A 46 -8.05 -26.92 6.90
N GLU A 47 -6.92 -27.57 6.73
CA GLU A 47 -6.12 -28.09 7.83
C GLU A 47 -5.08 -27.03 8.21
N ASN A 48 -5.14 -26.54 9.46
CA ASN A 48 -4.12 -25.62 9.96
C ASN A 48 -2.84 -26.40 10.25
N LEU A 49 -1.73 -25.92 9.71
CA LEU A 49 -0.41 -26.48 9.91
C LEU A 49 0.20 -25.98 11.22
N THR A 50 0.99 -26.84 11.87
CA THR A 50 1.68 -26.50 13.11
C THR A 50 3.00 -25.78 12.83
N GLU A 51 3.27 -24.67 13.52
CA GLU A 51 4.57 -23.99 13.41
C GLU A 51 5.67 -24.84 14.06
N VAL A 52 6.86 -24.90 13.46
CA VAL A 52 8.00 -25.65 13.99
C VAL A 52 8.43 -25.06 15.33
N GLY A 53 8.21 -25.84 16.39
CA GLY A 53 8.74 -25.58 17.72
C GLY A 53 10.02 -26.38 18.01
N ALA A 54 10.32 -26.58 19.30
CA ALA A 54 11.52 -27.30 19.74
C ALA A 54 11.54 -28.79 19.37
N THR A 55 10.38 -29.39 19.10
CA THR A 55 10.23 -30.85 19.02
C THR A 55 9.68 -31.31 17.67
N GLN A 56 8.77 -30.55 17.05
CA GLN A 56 8.15 -30.88 15.75
C GLN A 56 7.40 -29.65 15.19
N GLY A 57 7.12 -29.65 13.89
CA GLY A 57 6.12 -28.83 13.23
C GLY A 57 6.16 -28.97 11.71
N ASP A 58 5.22 -28.34 11.03
CA ASP A 58 4.96 -28.48 9.59
C ASP A 58 5.46 -27.30 8.77
N TRP A 59 5.67 -26.14 9.38
CA TRP A 59 6.14 -24.93 8.69
C TRP A 59 6.89 -23.99 9.63
N PHE A 60 7.77 -23.15 9.09
CA PHE A 60 8.38 -22.05 9.83
C PHE A 60 8.59 -20.86 8.91
N SER A 61 8.70 -19.68 9.49
CA SER A 61 9.04 -18.46 8.75
C SER A 61 10.44 -17.98 9.13
N ILE A 62 11.18 -17.50 8.14
CA ILE A 62 12.44 -16.80 8.34
C ILE A 62 12.33 -15.45 7.65
N THR A 63 12.61 -14.39 8.38
CA THR A 63 12.79 -13.06 7.83
C THR A 63 14.28 -12.82 7.62
N GLN A 64 14.69 -12.68 6.36
CA GLN A 64 16.05 -12.33 5.98
C GLN A 64 15.98 -11.22 4.94
N ASP A 65 16.81 -10.18 5.12
CA ASP A 65 16.89 -9.05 4.19
C ASP A 65 15.51 -8.44 3.88
N GLU A 66 14.69 -8.21 4.92
CA GLU A 66 13.32 -7.66 4.86
C GLU A 66 12.28 -8.56 4.16
N ILE A 67 12.69 -9.71 3.62
CA ILE A 67 11.81 -10.69 2.99
C ILE A 67 11.47 -11.79 3.99
N THR A 68 10.17 -11.94 4.29
CA THR A 68 9.68 -13.07 5.09
C THR A 68 9.37 -14.24 4.19
N ARG A 69 10.16 -15.31 4.31
CA ARG A 69 10.00 -16.56 3.57
C ARG A 69 9.34 -17.60 4.47
N ILE A 70 8.35 -18.29 3.93
CA ILE A 70 7.67 -19.39 4.63
C ILE A 70 8.19 -20.71 4.04
N TYR A 71 8.78 -21.52 4.90
CA TYR A 71 9.25 -22.85 4.57
C TYR A 71 8.23 -23.87 5.04
N MET A 72 7.84 -24.78 4.16
CA MET A 72 6.86 -25.83 4.45
C MET A 72 7.53 -27.20 4.42
N GLY A 73 7.42 -27.94 5.52
CA GLY A 73 7.80 -29.35 5.62
C GLY A 73 6.71 -30.28 5.09
N LYS A 74 5.42 -29.91 5.24
CA LYS A 74 4.29 -30.64 4.67
C LYS A 74 3.97 -30.12 3.26
N ILE A 75 4.10 -30.97 2.26
CA ILE A 75 3.85 -30.63 0.85
C ILE A 75 2.33 -30.74 0.59
N PRO A 76 1.68 -29.68 0.07
CA PRO A 76 0.25 -29.73 -0.24
C PRO A 76 0.01 -30.66 -1.44
N PRO A 77 -1.17 -31.30 -1.51
CA PRO A 77 -1.57 -32.09 -2.68
C PRO A 77 -1.57 -31.20 -3.94
N ARG A 78 -1.41 -31.78 -5.13
CA ARG A 78 -1.39 -31.01 -6.40
C ARG A 78 -2.78 -30.41 -6.70
N GLY A 79 -2.83 -29.11 -7.02
CA GLY A 79 -4.06 -28.39 -7.34
C GLY A 79 -3.86 -26.87 -7.27
N LYS A 80 -4.81 -26.10 -7.80
CA LYS A 80 -4.80 -24.64 -7.67
C LYS A 80 -5.49 -24.25 -6.35
N GLY A 81 -4.83 -23.43 -5.53
CA GLY A 81 -5.41 -22.85 -4.31
C GLY A 81 -5.34 -23.74 -3.06
N ASN A 82 -4.26 -24.49 -2.88
CA ASN A 82 -4.15 -25.48 -1.80
C ASN A 82 -3.45 -24.99 -0.55
N ILE A 83 -3.04 -23.73 -0.50
CA ILE A 83 -2.35 -23.13 0.64
C ILE A 83 -3.00 -21.78 0.95
N ARG A 84 -3.25 -21.53 2.22
CA ARG A 84 -3.74 -20.27 2.76
C ARG A 84 -2.73 -19.77 3.79
N PHE A 85 -2.29 -18.53 3.62
CA PHE A 85 -1.49 -17.82 4.59
C PHE A 85 -2.34 -16.74 5.24
N THR A 86 -2.34 -16.67 6.57
CA THR A 86 -2.87 -15.54 7.32
C THR A 86 -1.68 -14.80 7.89
N TYR A 87 -1.52 -13.54 7.52
CA TYR A 87 -0.40 -12.72 7.92
C TYR A 87 -0.85 -11.29 8.21
N GLN A 88 -0.10 -10.58 9.03
CA GLN A 88 -0.28 -9.17 9.28
C GLN A 88 0.69 -8.38 8.41
N ALA A 89 0.15 -7.63 7.45
CA ALA A 89 0.94 -6.77 6.56
C ALA A 89 1.04 -5.34 7.11
N GLY A 90 2.09 -4.64 6.69
CA GLY A 90 2.31 -3.23 6.98
C GLY A 90 3.66 -2.94 7.61
N TYR A 91 3.85 -1.67 7.94
CA TYR A 91 5.02 -1.19 8.68
C TYR A 91 4.74 -1.27 10.18
N ALA A 92 5.80 -1.53 10.96
CA ALA A 92 5.68 -1.56 12.42
C ALA A 92 5.37 -0.15 12.93
N ALA A 93 4.69 -0.02 14.07
CA ALA A 93 4.27 1.29 14.58
C ALA A 93 5.45 2.21 14.93
N ASP A 94 6.62 1.62 15.21
CA ASP A 94 7.89 2.28 15.51
C ASP A 94 8.80 2.43 14.28
N SER A 95 8.39 1.95 13.10
CA SER A 95 9.22 2.00 11.90
C SER A 95 9.35 3.44 11.36
N PRO A 96 10.52 3.81 10.82
CA PRO A 96 10.72 5.12 10.23
C PRO A 96 9.82 5.37 9.02
N GLU A 97 9.51 4.34 8.23
CA GLU A 97 8.59 4.39 7.08
C GLU A 97 7.18 4.74 7.54
N PHE A 98 6.68 4.08 8.60
CA PHE A 98 5.37 4.37 9.16
C PHE A 98 5.27 5.82 9.62
N ARG A 99 6.30 6.31 10.32
CA ARG A 99 6.38 7.71 10.78
C ARG A 99 6.43 8.70 9.61
N GLU A 100 7.19 8.40 8.56
CA GLU A 100 7.29 9.25 7.38
C GLU A 100 5.93 9.34 6.67
N ILE A 101 5.26 8.21 6.46
CA ILE A 101 3.91 8.15 5.88
C ILE A 101 2.92 8.96 6.73
N GLN A 102 2.96 8.82 8.06
CA GLN A 102 2.12 9.61 8.97
C GLN A 102 2.33 11.12 8.80
N LEU A 103 3.59 11.57 8.73
CA LEU A 103 3.90 12.99 8.54
C LEU A 103 3.40 13.49 7.18
N ILE A 104 3.54 12.70 6.13
CA ILE A 104 3.02 13.03 4.80
C ILE A 104 1.49 13.16 4.83
N VAL A 105 0.80 12.21 5.46
CA VAL A 105 -0.67 12.25 5.62
C VAL A 105 -1.10 13.48 6.43
N LEU A 106 -0.40 13.82 7.51
CA LEU A 106 -0.66 15.04 8.28
C LEU A 106 -0.48 16.30 7.45
N ARG A 107 0.54 16.36 6.57
CA ARG A 107 0.73 17.47 5.62
C ARG A 107 -0.47 17.58 4.66
N ILE A 108 -0.93 16.47 4.08
CA ILE A 108 -2.11 16.44 3.20
C ILE A 108 -3.33 16.97 3.93
N ILE A 109 -3.59 16.47 5.15
CA ILE A 109 -4.72 16.91 5.97
C ILE A 109 -4.63 18.41 6.25
N ARG A 110 -3.44 18.90 6.65
CA ARG A 110 -3.22 20.32 6.91
C ARG A 110 -3.55 21.19 5.70
N ILE A 111 -3.03 20.86 4.52
CA ILE A 111 -3.28 21.61 3.28
C ILE A 111 -4.79 21.65 2.98
N ASN A 112 -5.47 20.51 3.08
CA ASN A 112 -6.90 20.45 2.82
C ASN A 112 -7.73 21.23 3.86
N LEU A 113 -7.31 21.26 5.12
CA LEU A 113 -7.95 22.07 6.16
C LEU A 113 -7.69 23.57 5.96
N GLU A 114 -6.48 23.97 5.58
CA GLU A 114 -6.14 25.36 5.25
C GLU A 114 -6.97 25.85 4.06
N GLU A 115 -7.12 25.04 3.01
CA GLU A 115 -7.99 25.36 1.87
C GLU A 115 -9.46 25.48 2.30
N LYS A 116 -9.98 24.54 3.09
CA LYS A 116 -11.35 24.63 3.64
C LYS A 116 -11.57 25.90 4.47
N LEU A 117 -10.59 26.30 5.28
CA LEU A 117 -10.66 27.51 6.08
C LEU A 117 -10.72 28.77 5.19
N LYS A 118 -9.88 28.83 4.13
CA LYS A 118 -9.92 29.93 3.16
C LYS A 118 -11.29 30.04 2.48
N PHE A 119 -11.89 28.91 2.07
CA PHE A 119 -13.23 28.89 1.50
C PHE A 119 -14.30 29.39 2.48
N GLN A 120 -14.24 28.98 3.74
CA GLN A 120 -15.17 29.47 4.78
C GLN A 120 -15.03 30.97 5.00
N GLN A 121 -13.80 31.48 5.13
CA GLN A 121 -13.54 32.91 5.30
C GLN A 121 -14.05 33.72 4.11
N ALA A 122 -13.81 33.26 2.88
CA ALA A 122 -14.34 33.89 1.67
C ALA A 122 -15.87 33.91 1.63
N GLY A 123 -16.53 32.82 2.06
CA GLY A 123 -17.98 32.74 2.21
C GLY A 123 -18.51 33.74 3.24
N THR A 124 -17.89 33.82 4.42
CA THR A 124 -18.26 34.78 5.47
C THR A 124 -18.10 36.23 5.00
N VAL A 125 -16.98 36.58 4.36
CA VAL A 125 -16.73 37.92 3.84
C VAL A 125 -17.81 38.35 2.84
N ARG A 126 -18.21 37.46 1.92
CA ARG A 126 -19.29 37.72 0.96
C ARG A 126 -20.63 37.95 1.67
N ASN A 127 -20.93 37.18 2.71
CA ASN A 127 -22.16 37.33 3.49
C ASN A 127 -22.20 38.63 4.31
N VAL A 128 -21.05 39.13 4.78
CA VAL A 128 -20.94 40.36 5.59
C VAL A 128 -20.93 41.63 4.72
N GLY A 129 -20.83 41.50 3.39
CA GLY A 129 -21.08 42.60 2.45
C GLY A 129 -19.91 43.57 2.24
N VAL A 130 -18.70 43.22 2.66
CA VAL A 130 -17.50 44.04 2.39
C VAL A 130 -16.99 43.72 0.98
N ARG A 131 -17.40 44.55 0.01
CA ARG A 131 -17.20 44.36 -1.44
C ARG A 131 -15.74 44.17 -1.83
N ASP A 132 -14.81 44.88 -1.19
CA ASP A 132 -13.40 44.91 -1.54
C ASP A 132 -12.63 43.62 -1.19
N TYR A 133 -13.09 42.86 -0.19
CA TYR A 133 -12.45 41.58 0.19
C TYR A 133 -13.00 40.39 -0.60
N SER A 134 -14.10 40.55 -1.34
CA SER A 134 -14.76 39.45 -2.05
C SER A 134 -13.97 38.92 -3.26
N GLU A 135 -13.03 39.73 -3.79
CA GLU A 135 -12.16 39.41 -4.93
C GLU A 135 -10.87 38.68 -4.53
N MET A 136 -10.52 38.62 -3.24
CA MET A 136 -9.27 37.96 -2.78
C MET A 136 -9.29 36.43 -2.94
N TYR A 137 -10.48 35.82 -3.00
CA TYR A 137 -10.64 34.38 -3.18
C TYR A 137 -11.77 34.10 -4.17
N ASP A 138 -11.37 33.83 -5.42
CA ASP A 138 -12.32 33.55 -6.50
C ASP A 138 -12.77 32.07 -6.43
N ILE A 139 -13.82 31.83 -5.62
CA ILE A 139 -14.44 30.51 -5.39
C ILE A 139 -14.83 29.80 -6.70
N ASN A 140 -14.97 30.54 -7.82
CA ASN A 140 -15.38 30.01 -9.12
C ASN A 140 -14.22 29.78 -10.10
N LYS A 141 -12.99 30.25 -9.82
CA LYS A 141 -11.84 30.07 -10.73
C LYS A 141 -11.02 28.81 -10.45
N GLN A 142 -11.24 28.15 -9.33
CA GLN A 142 -10.44 27.00 -8.92
C GLN A 142 -11.31 25.75 -8.90
N ALA A 143 -10.89 24.73 -9.65
CA ALA A 143 -11.48 23.38 -9.69
C ALA A 143 -11.32 22.59 -8.37
N HIS A 144 -11.23 23.28 -7.23
CA HIS A 144 -11.02 22.71 -5.89
C HIS A 144 -12.32 22.42 -5.15
N LYS A 145 -13.48 22.60 -5.80
CA LYS A 145 -14.78 22.41 -5.14
C LYS A 145 -15.04 20.96 -4.74
N ASP A 146 -14.51 19.99 -5.50
CA ASP A 146 -14.82 18.57 -5.34
C ASP A 146 -13.61 17.61 -5.34
N VAL A 147 -12.38 18.12 -5.53
CA VAL A 147 -11.18 17.28 -5.62
C VAL A 147 -10.22 17.64 -4.48
N TYR A 148 -9.96 16.67 -3.60
CA TYR A 148 -8.89 16.77 -2.61
C TYR A 148 -7.60 17.19 -3.30
N TYR A 149 -7.08 18.37 -2.96
CA TYR A 149 -5.85 18.85 -3.54
C TYR A 149 -4.68 18.16 -2.84
N ILE A 150 -3.92 17.38 -3.61
CA ILE A 150 -2.65 16.81 -3.19
C ILE A 150 -1.56 17.45 -4.05
N PRO A 151 -0.68 18.27 -3.47
CA PRO A 151 0.47 18.83 -4.16
C PRO A 151 1.37 17.78 -4.82
N GLU A 152 2.03 18.17 -5.91
CA GLU A 152 2.86 17.25 -6.69
C GLU A 152 4.13 16.80 -5.94
N ASP A 153 4.69 17.65 -5.08
CA ASP A 153 5.80 17.30 -4.17
C ASP A 153 5.41 16.15 -3.23
N ILE A 154 4.20 16.22 -2.66
CA ILE A 154 3.68 15.14 -1.81
C ILE A 154 3.48 13.85 -2.61
N CYS A 155 2.99 13.95 -3.84
CA CYS A 155 2.88 12.78 -4.73
C CYS A 155 4.25 12.14 -5.00
N ARG A 156 5.32 12.94 -5.16
CA ARG A 156 6.69 12.43 -5.34
C ARG A 156 7.21 11.74 -4.07
N GLU A 157 6.96 12.31 -2.89
CA GLU A 157 7.32 11.67 -1.62
C GLU A 157 6.58 10.32 -1.44
N LEU A 158 5.28 10.27 -1.76
CA LEU A 158 4.49 9.04 -1.70
C LEU A 158 4.88 7.99 -2.75
N ASN A 159 5.44 8.39 -3.88
CA ASN A 159 5.85 7.45 -4.93
C ASN A 159 6.91 6.44 -4.43
N LYS A 160 7.72 6.79 -3.42
CA LYS A 160 8.65 5.85 -2.76
C LYS A 160 7.93 4.63 -2.17
N TYR A 161 6.70 4.82 -1.70
CA TYR A 161 5.87 3.79 -1.06
C TYR A 161 4.85 3.17 -2.02
N ARG A 162 4.84 3.59 -3.28
CA ARG A 162 3.89 3.13 -4.27
C ARG A 162 4.28 1.73 -4.74
N ARG A 163 3.32 0.81 -4.69
CA ARG A 163 3.43 -0.48 -5.37
C ARG A 163 3.13 -0.28 -6.85
N LEU A 164 4.10 -0.57 -7.71
CA LEU A 164 3.86 -0.63 -9.15
C LEU A 164 3.09 -1.92 -9.42
N MET A 165 1.90 -1.85 -10.02
CA MET A 165 1.24 -3.09 -10.44
C MET A 165 1.98 -3.67 -11.63
N LEU A 166 2.37 -4.95 -11.55
CA LEU A 166 2.66 -5.73 -12.75
C LEU A 166 1.35 -5.82 -13.53
N SER A 167 1.19 -5.00 -14.56
CA SER A 167 0.09 -5.23 -15.51
C SER A 167 0.29 -6.61 -16.10
N GLN A 168 -0.72 -7.48 -16.02
CA GLN A 168 -0.72 -8.71 -16.78
C GLN A 168 -0.54 -8.33 -18.25
N GLY A 169 0.57 -8.75 -18.84
CA GLY A 169 0.69 -8.78 -20.29
C GLY A 169 -0.48 -9.60 -20.84
N VAL A 170 -1.15 -9.03 -21.84
CA VAL A 170 -2.11 -9.72 -22.70
C VAL A 170 -1.48 -10.98 -23.28
#